data_AF-A0A1V9F0G9-F1
#
_entry.id   AF-A0A1V9F0G9-F1
#
_cell.length_a   1.000
_cell.length_b   1.000
_cell.length_c   1.000
_cell.angle_alpha   90.00
_cell.angle_beta   90.00
_cell.angle_gamma   90.00
#
_symmetry.space_group_name_H-M   'P 1'
#
loop_
_entity.id
_entity.type
_entity.pdbx_description
1 polymer ?
#
loop_
_entity_poly.entity_id
_entity_poly.type
_entity_poly.pdbx_seq_one_letter_code
_entity_poly.pdbx_strand_id
1 'polypeptide(L)'
;MQSLPVDSQYLTEGGEAKIYLAPDQLHVIKNNDAVYYATWLEYFNSLVIHNLLFPNTAYKFVGFTLGKEGELRAVLQQRFIEGGQAELENIKEYLSYNGFAHTKRQDYFNTEFGLILEDMHDENVIAIGDVLFFIDTVFYIMERK
;
A
#
# COMPACT_ATOMS: atom_id res chain seq x y z
N MET A 1 -5.66 21.19 -10.49
CA MET A 1 -5.65 19.74 -10.78
C MET A 1 -4.24 19.42 -11.23
N GLN A 2 -3.45 18.70 -10.43
CA GLN A 2 -2.07 18.37 -10.83
C GLN A 2 -2.11 17.17 -11.78
N SER A 3 -1.45 17.30 -12.93
CA SER A 3 -1.01 16.17 -13.72
C SER A 3 0.03 15.36 -12.93
N LEU A 4 0.24 14.10 -13.29
CA LEU A 4 1.38 13.32 -12.82
C LEU A 4 2.68 14.14 -12.93
N PRO A 5 3.68 13.92 -12.06
CA PRO A 5 4.95 14.64 -12.14
C PRO A 5 5.52 14.52 -13.55
N VAL A 6 5.95 15.66 -14.10
CA VAL A 6 6.52 15.76 -15.46
C VAL A 6 7.68 14.77 -15.58
N ASP A 7 7.75 14.05 -16.70
CA ASP A 7 8.78 13.02 -17.02
C ASP A 7 8.72 11.70 -16.22
N SER A 8 7.61 11.42 -15.52
CA SER A 8 7.41 10.10 -14.90
C SER A 8 7.22 9.00 -15.96
N GLN A 9 7.87 7.86 -15.77
CA GLN A 9 7.83 6.73 -16.71
C GLN A 9 6.85 5.66 -16.22
N TYR A 10 5.93 5.20 -17.06
CA TYR A 10 5.03 4.11 -16.68
C TYR A 10 5.82 2.81 -16.41
N LEU A 11 5.55 2.16 -15.28
CA LEU A 11 6.17 0.89 -14.89
C LEU A 11 5.20 -0.28 -15.05
N THR A 12 4.06 -0.20 -14.37
CA THR A 12 3.07 -1.29 -14.31
C THR A 12 1.72 -0.75 -13.86
N GLU A 13 0.70 -1.60 -13.91
CA GLU A 13 -0.60 -1.36 -13.28
C GLU A 13 -1.07 -2.60 -12.53
N GLY A 14 -1.62 -2.38 -11.34
CA GLY A 14 -2.36 -3.38 -10.57
C GLY A 14 -3.87 -3.19 -10.72
N GLY A 15 -4.64 -3.85 -9.86
CA GLY A 15 -6.10 -3.71 -9.82
C GLY A 15 -6.56 -2.29 -9.49
N GLU A 16 -5.89 -1.62 -8.56
CA GLU A 16 -6.30 -0.31 -8.03
C GLU A 16 -5.45 0.88 -8.46
N ALA A 17 -4.23 0.65 -8.96
CA ALA A 17 -3.28 1.72 -9.19
C ALA A 17 -2.42 1.55 -10.45
N LYS A 18 -2.16 2.69 -11.10
CA LYS A 18 -1.10 2.82 -12.11
C LYS A 18 0.17 3.33 -11.46
N ILE A 19 1.28 2.66 -11.73
CA ILE A 19 2.56 2.93 -11.11
C ILE A 19 3.50 3.55 -12.13
N TYR A 20 4.14 4.65 -11.73
CA TYR A 20 5.11 5.36 -12.54
C TYR A 20 6.41 5.54 -11.75
N LEU A 21 7.56 5.39 -12.40
CA LEU A 21 8.85 5.77 -11.86
C LEU A 21 8.99 7.28 -11.92
N ALA A 22 9.28 7.91 -10.78
CA ALA A 22 9.49 9.34 -10.70
C ALA A 22 10.79 9.74 -11.43
N PRO A 23 10.94 11.00 -11.89
CA PRO A 23 12.13 11.46 -12.59
C PRO A 23 13.43 11.31 -11.80
N ASP A 24 13.35 11.30 -10.46
CA ASP A 24 14.50 11.13 -9.58
C ASP A 24 15.01 9.68 -9.52
N GLN A 25 14.28 8.71 -10.09
CA GLN A 25 14.59 7.27 -10.05
C GLN A 25 14.65 6.68 -8.62
N LEU A 26 14.25 7.45 -7.60
CA LEU A 26 14.28 7.05 -6.19
C LEU A 26 12.88 6.78 -5.65
N HIS A 27 11.85 7.21 -6.37
CA HIS A 27 10.45 7.07 -5.95
C HIS A 27 9.57 6.52 -7.05
N VAL A 28 8.46 5.92 -6.65
CA VAL A 28 7.33 5.63 -7.51
C VAL A 28 6.17 6.56 -7.19
N ILE A 29 5.41 6.90 -8.22
CA ILE A 29 4.15 7.61 -8.15
C ILE A 29 3.03 6.60 -8.37
N LYS A 30 2.11 6.50 -7.42
CA LYS A 30 0.92 5.63 -7.51
C LYS A 30 -0.30 6.49 -7.78
N ASN A 31 -0.99 6.21 -8.88
CA ASN A 31 -2.26 6.83 -9.24
C ASN A 31 -3.40 5.86 -8.92
N ASN A 32 -3.95 5.98 -7.70
CA ASN A 32 -4.82 5.00 -7.06
C ASN A 32 -6.28 5.48 -7.07
N ASP A 33 -7.21 4.62 -7.48
CA ASP A 33 -8.64 4.93 -7.56
C ASP A 33 -9.44 4.57 -6.28
N ALA A 34 -8.75 4.04 -5.27
CA ALA A 34 -9.29 3.64 -3.97
C ALA A 34 -10.41 2.58 -4.06
N VAL A 35 -10.43 1.75 -5.11
CA VAL A 35 -11.51 0.77 -5.37
C VAL A 35 -11.76 -0.23 -4.23
N TYR A 36 -10.76 -0.51 -3.38
CA TYR A 36 -10.90 -1.39 -2.21
C TYR A 36 -11.69 -0.77 -1.04
N TYR A 37 -12.00 0.52 -1.09
CA TYR A 37 -12.60 1.25 0.02
C TYR A 37 -13.98 1.79 -0.35
N ALA A 38 -14.94 1.74 0.59
CA ALA A 38 -16.26 2.29 0.36
C ALA A 38 -16.23 3.83 0.44
N THR A 39 -15.29 4.39 1.20
CA THR A 39 -15.12 5.84 1.35
C THR A 39 -13.66 6.27 1.27
N TRP A 40 -13.44 7.53 0.86
CA TRP A 40 -12.11 8.16 0.93
C TRP A 40 -11.55 8.21 2.35
N LEU A 41 -12.42 8.30 3.38
CA LEU A 41 -11.99 8.29 4.78
C LEU A 41 -11.31 6.96 5.13
N GLU A 42 -11.89 5.84 4.73
CA GLU A 42 -11.29 4.51 4.94
C GLU A 42 -9.95 4.38 4.19
N TYR A 43 -9.89 4.84 2.93
CA TYR A 43 -8.65 4.88 2.16
C TYR A 43 -7.55 5.68 2.87
N PHE A 44 -7.84 6.91 3.30
CA PHE A 44 -6.85 7.74 3.98
C PHE A 44 -6.47 7.20 5.36
N ASN A 45 -7.39 6.58 6.08
CA ASN A 45 -7.07 5.87 7.32
C ASN A 45 -6.09 4.73 7.05
N SER A 46 -6.31 3.94 5.99
CA SER A 46 -5.38 2.87 5.59
C SER A 46 -3.98 3.41 5.31
N LEU A 47 -3.86 4.54 4.59
CA LEU A 47 -2.55 5.17 4.33
C LEU A 47 -1.84 5.61 5.62
N VAL A 48 -2.57 6.19 6.57
CA VAL A 48 -2.02 6.60 7.87
C VAL A 48 -1.54 5.39 8.67
N ILE A 49 -2.34 4.32 8.70
CA ILE A 49 -2.00 3.08 9.39
C ILE A 49 -0.77 2.43 8.75
N HIS A 50 -0.72 2.35 7.41
CA HIS A 50 0.45 1.88 6.69
C HIS A 50 1.70 2.65 7.09
N ASN A 51 1.64 3.98 7.05
CA ASN A 51 2.80 4.82 7.39
C ASN A 51 3.26 4.67 8.85
N LEU A 52 2.33 4.37 9.75
CA LEU A 52 2.63 4.13 11.16
C LEU A 52 3.32 2.77 11.36
N LEU A 53 2.84 1.72 10.70
CA LEU A 53 3.32 0.35 10.89
C LEU A 53 4.54 0.02 10.01
N PHE A 54 4.66 0.65 8.85
CA PHE A 54 5.69 0.38 7.84
C PHE A 54 6.40 1.68 7.39
N PRO A 55 7.11 2.37 8.29
CA PRO A 55 7.71 3.68 7.99
C PRO A 55 8.76 3.64 6.88
N ASN A 56 9.38 2.49 6.61
CA ASN A 56 10.40 2.33 5.55
C ASN A 56 9.81 2.43 4.13
N THR A 57 8.49 2.23 4.01
CA THR A 57 7.71 2.28 2.77
C THR A 57 6.61 3.34 2.86
N ALA A 58 6.74 4.32 3.75
CA ALA A 58 5.70 5.32 3.95
C ALA A 58 5.29 6.05 2.65
N TYR A 59 3.98 6.19 2.48
CA TYR A 59 3.36 6.99 1.44
C TYR A 59 3.44 8.48 1.79
N LYS A 60 3.74 9.29 0.79
CA LYS A 60 3.51 10.73 0.78
C LYS A 60 2.32 11.02 -0.12
N PHE A 61 1.26 11.60 0.45
CA PHE A 61 0.14 12.11 -0.35
C PHE A 61 0.57 13.35 -1.13
N VAL A 62 0.45 13.31 -2.46
CA VAL A 62 0.82 14.42 -3.35
C VAL A 62 -0.40 15.29 -3.65
N GLY A 63 -1.54 14.66 -3.91
CA GLY A 63 -2.79 15.35 -4.22
C GLY A 63 -3.77 14.46 -4.96
N PHE A 64 -4.72 15.09 -5.65
CA PHE A 64 -5.72 14.40 -6.46
C PHE A 64 -5.54 14.70 -7.95
N THR A 65 -5.94 13.72 -8.77
CA THR A 65 -6.07 13.85 -10.22
C THR A 65 -7.38 13.23 -10.69
N LEU A 66 -7.73 13.45 -11.95
CA LEU A 66 -8.86 12.76 -12.59
C LEU A 66 -8.33 11.69 -13.52
N GLY A 67 -8.96 10.53 -13.50
CA GLY A 67 -8.72 9.51 -14.49
C GLY A 67 -9.40 9.82 -15.83
N LYS A 68 -9.32 8.86 -16.75
CA LYS A 68 -9.79 9.07 -18.14
C LYS A 68 -11.30 9.24 -18.23
N GLU A 69 -12.05 8.68 -17.28
CA GLU A 69 -13.51 8.73 -17.24
C GLU A 69 -14.03 9.80 -16.28
N GLY A 70 -13.12 10.64 -15.74
CA GLY A 70 -13.45 11.69 -14.79
C GLY A 70 -13.58 11.20 -13.34
N GLU A 71 -13.16 9.96 -13.07
CA GLU A 71 -13.10 9.42 -11.72
C GLU A 71 -11.97 10.07 -10.90
N LEU A 72 -12.25 10.39 -9.63
CA LEU A 72 -11.26 10.97 -8.72
C LEU A 72 -10.21 9.91 -8.35
N ARG A 73 -8.93 10.27 -8.44
CA ARG A 73 -7.82 9.40 -8.06
C ARG A 73 -6.86 10.11 -7.12
N ALA A 74 -6.34 9.38 -6.14
CA ALA A 74 -5.28 9.85 -5.26
C ALA A 74 -3.91 9.62 -5.91
N VAL A 75 -3.06 10.63 -5.83
CA VAL A 75 -1.65 10.55 -6.26
C VAL A 75 -0.78 10.42 -5.03
N LEU A 76 -0.11 9.28 -4.89
CA LEU A 76 0.83 9.00 -3.83
C LEU A 76 2.25 8.94 -4.38
N GLN A 77 3.22 9.29 -3.55
CA GLN A 77 4.63 9.01 -3.79
C GLN A 77 5.12 8.04 -2.72
N GLN A 78 5.86 7.01 -3.11
CA GLN A 78 6.48 6.03 -2.22
C GLN A 78 7.94 5.82 -2.65
N ARG A 79 8.82 5.43 -1.74
CA ARG A 79 10.20 5.07 -2.10
C ARG A 79 10.19 3.89 -3.08
N PHE A 80 11.01 3.98 -4.13
CA PHE A 80 11.27 2.86 -5.03
C PHE A 80 12.26 1.91 -4.34
N ILE A 81 11.92 0.62 -4.32
CA ILE A 81 12.71 -0.42 -3.66
C ILE A 81 12.92 -1.52 -4.69
N GLU A 82 14.19 -1.85 -4.93
CA GLU A 82 14.59 -2.94 -5.81
C GLU A 82 14.96 -4.16 -4.95
N GLY A 83 14.20 -5.23 -5.10
CA GLY A 83 14.36 -6.46 -4.31
C GLY A 83 13.58 -7.63 -4.91
N GLY A 84 13.59 -8.77 -4.22
CA GLY A 84 12.82 -9.95 -4.60
C GLY A 84 11.44 -9.98 -3.95
N GLN A 85 10.60 -10.94 -4.34
CA GLN A 85 9.37 -11.25 -3.60
C GLN A 85 9.72 -11.92 -2.27
N ALA A 86 8.98 -11.59 -1.21
CA ALA A 86 9.14 -12.23 0.08
C ALA A 86 8.52 -13.63 0.12
N GLU A 87 9.11 -14.53 0.92
CA GLU A 87 8.48 -15.82 1.21
C GLU A 87 7.28 -15.64 2.14
N LEU A 88 6.16 -16.29 1.81
CA LEU A 88 4.91 -16.20 2.58
C LEU A 88 5.08 -16.56 4.07
N GLU A 89 5.97 -17.50 4.38
CA GLU A 89 6.22 -17.89 5.77
C GLU A 89 6.91 -16.76 6.55
N ASN A 90 7.84 -16.03 5.94
CA ASN A 90 8.50 -14.87 6.55
C ASN A 90 7.52 -13.72 6.80
N ILE A 91 6.60 -13.48 5.86
CA ILE A 91 5.52 -12.49 6.03
C ILE A 91 4.65 -12.87 7.24
N LYS A 92 4.24 -14.14 7.32
CA LYS A 92 3.38 -14.64 8.38
C LYS A 92 4.07 -14.59 9.74
N GLU A 93 5.35 -14.95 9.83
CA GLU A 93 6.15 -14.85 11.05
C GLU A 93 6.26 -13.39 11.51
N TYR A 94 6.60 -12.47 10.59
CA TYR A 94 6.69 -11.04 10.88
C TYR A 94 5.36 -10.49 11.41
N LEU A 95 4.24 -10.77 10.73
CA LEU A 95 2.93 -10.28 11.13
C LEU A 95 2.49 -10.88 12.47
N SER A 96 2.71 -12.18 12.68
CA SER A 96 2.38 -12.86 13.94
C SER A 96 3.17 -12.28 15.12
N TYR A 97 4.47 -12.02 14.93
CA TYR A 97 5.31 -11.37 15.93
C TYR A 97 4.78 -9.97 16.30
N ASN A 98 4.19 -9.24 15.35
CA ASN A 98 3.58 -7.92 15.54
C ASN A 98 2.09 -7.97 15.92
N GLY A 99 1.58 -9.11 16.40
CA GLY A 99 0.23 -9.24 16.94
C GLY A 99 -0.88 -9.35 15.89
N PHE A 100 -0.54 -9.53 14.63
CA PHE A 100 -1.49 -9.84 13.56
C PHE A 100 -1.67 -11.35 13.45
N ALA A 101 -2.86 -11.84 13.83
CA ALA A 101 -3.22 -13.24 13.69
C ALA A 101 -3.72 -13.51 12.26
N HIS A 102 -3.14 -14.50 11.59
CA HIS A 102 -3.64 -15.00 10.32
C HIS A 102 -5.07 -15.52 10.48
N THR A 103 -5.94 -15.15 9.55
CA THR A 103 -7.35 -15.56 9.54
C THR A 103 -7.62 -16.54 8.39
N LYS A 104 -8.40 -16.13 7.39
CA LYS A 104 -8.63 -16.87 6.14
C LYS A 104 -7.85 -16.22 5.01
N ARG A 105 -7.53 -16.97 3.96
CA ARG A 105 -6.74 -16.47 2.81
C ARG A 105 -5.45 -15.82 3.31
N GLN A 106 -5.03 -14.69 2.75
CA GLN A 106 -3.90 -13.91 3.22
C GLN A 106 -4.36 -12.69 4.03
N ASP A 107 -5.43 -12.85 4.82
CA ASP A 107 -5.99 -11.78 5.65
C ASP A 107 -5.59 -11.98 7.11
N TYR A 108 -5.31 -10.87 7.78
CA TYR A 108 -4.80 -10.84 9.14
C TYR A 108 -5.64 -9.91 10.01
N PHE A 109 -5.71 -10.22 11.30
CA PHE A 109 -6.43 -9.42 12.28
C PHE A 109 -5.56 -9.11 13.51
N ASN A 110 -5.52 -7.84 13.89
CA ASN A 110 -4.93 -7.39 15.15
C ASN A 110 -6.03 -6.99 16.12
N THR A 111 -6.24 -7.80 17.15
CA THR A 111 -7.31 -7.61 18.16
C THR A 111 -7.08 -6.37 19.02
N GLU A 112 -5.83 -6.05 19.34
CA GLU A 112 -5.49 -4.94 20.25
C GLU A 112 -5.89 -3.60 19.64
N PHE A 113 -5.52 -3.39 18.38
CA PHE A 113 -5.81 -2.17 17.64
C PHE A 113 -7.15 -2.21 16.88
N GLY A 114 -7.79 -3.38 16.80
CA GLY A 114 -9.03 -3.55 16.03
C GLY A 114 -8.81 -3.34 14.53
N LEU A 115 -7.69 -3.84 14.00
CA LEU A 115 -7.30 -3.67 12.61
C LEU A 115 -7.46 -4.98 11.82
N ILE A 116 -8.03 -4.88 10.63
CA ILE A 116 -7.96 -5.92 9.61
C ILE A 116 -6.91 -5.48 8.60
N LEU A 117 -6.04 -6.40 8.19
CA LEU A 117 -5.11 -6.26 7.08
C LEU A 117 -5.45 -7.33 6.05
N GLU A 118 -6.05 -6.93 4.93
CA GLU A 118 -6.43 -7.84 3.85
C GLU A 118 -5.39 -7.83 2.73
N ASP A 119 -5.50 -8.82 1.83
CA ASP A 119 -4.78 -8.86 0.56
C ASP A 119 -3.24 -8.96 0.69
N MET A 120 -2.73 -9.62 1.75
CA MET A 120 -1.28 -9.77 1.96
C MET A 120 -0.65 -10.88 1.13
N HIS A 121 -0.60 -10.65 -0.18
CA HIS A 121 0.12 -11.48 -1.15
C HIS A 121 1.64 -11.26 -1.07
N ASP A 122 2.41 -12.22 -1.58
CA ASP A 122 3.87 -12.11 -1.72
C ASP A 122 4.29 -10.93 -2.63
N GLU A 123 3.47 -10.61 -3.63
CA GLU A 123 3.64 -9.43 -4.50
C GLU A 123 3.60 -8.10 -3.73
N ASN A 124 2.93 -8.06 -2.58
CA ASN A 124 2.80 -6.86 -1.74
C ASN A 124 3.93 -6.73 -0.71
N VAL A 125 4.95 -7.59 -0.75
CA VAL A 125 6.11 -7.52 0.14
C VAL A 125 7.41 -7.74 -0.63
N ILE A 126 8.25 -6.72 -0.65
CA ILE A 126 9.58 -6.77 -1.24
C ILE A 126 10.59 -7.23 -0.17
N ALA A 127 11.43 -8.20 -0.50
CA ALA A 127 12.49 -8.71 0.37
C ALA A 127 13.89 -8.31 -0.14
N ILE A 128 14.73 -7.83 0.78
CA ILE A 128 16.16 -7.60 0.55
C ILE A 128 16.92 -8.26 1.69
N GLY A 129 17.46 -9.46 1.44
CA GLY A 129 17.95 -10.32 2.51
C GLY A 129 16.82 -10.66 3.48
N ASP A 130 17.04 -10.47 4.77
CA ASP A 130 16.04 -10.73 5.81
C ASP A 130 15.11 -9.54 6.09
N VAL A 131 15.24 -8.43 5.35
CA VAL A 131 14.42 -7.23 5.56
C VAL A 131 13.21 -7.25 4.62
N LEU A 132 12.03 -7.11 5.22
CA LEU A 132 10.74 -7.05 4.53
C LEU A 132 10.26 -5.61 4.38
N PHE A 133 9.81 -5.26 3.17
CA PHE A 133 9.26 -3.96 2.82
C PHE A 133 7.84 -4.15 2.32
N PHE A 134 6.87 -3.82 3.19
CA PHE A 134 5.44 -3.94 2.88
C PHE A 134 5.00 -2.78 2.00
N ILE A 135 4.33 -3.09 0.90
CA ILE A 135 3.74 -2.14 -0.04
C ILE A 135 2.27 -2.52 -0.28
N ASP A 136 1.47 -1.59 -0.81
CA ASP A 136 0.08 -1.84 -1.24
C ASP A 136 -0.80 -2.59 -0.21
N THR A 137 -0.63 -2.26 1.08
CA THR A 137 -1.40 -2.86 2.17
C THR A 137 -2.83 -2.33 2.21
N VAL A 138 -3.78 -3.21 2.53
CA VAL A 138 -5.20 -2.86 2.66
C VAL A 138 -5.65 -2.96 4.12
N PHE A 139 -5.66 -1.82 4.84
CA PHE A 139 -6.13 -1.78 6.23
C PHE A 139 -7.59 -1.34 6.36
N TYR A 140 -8.33 -2.00 7.25
CA TYR A 140 -9.64 -1.57 7.73
C TYR A 140 -9.64 -1.43 9.25
N ILE A 141 -10.38 -0.44 9.75
CA ILE A 141 -10.63 -0.25 11.18
C ILE A 141 -11.97 -0.91 11.52
N MET A 142 -11.97 -1.83 12.47
CA MET A 142 -13.19 -2.39 13.02
C MET A 142 -13.81 -1.39 13.99
N GLU A 143 -15.03 -0.94 13.71
CA GLU A 143 -15.80 -0.21 14.71
C GLU A 143 -16.04 -1.13 15.92
N ARG A 144 -15.58 -0.69 17.09
CA ARG A 144 -15.93 -1.34 18.34
C ARG A 144 -17.43 -1.14 18.55
N LYS A 145 -18.20 -2.23 18.47
CA LYS A 145 -19.60 -2.25 18.92
C LYS A 145 -19.70 -2.07 20.43
#